data_AF-A0A979G7C9-F1
#
_entry.id   AF-A0A979G7C9-F1
#
_cell.length_a   1.000
_cell.length_b   1.000
_cell.length_c   1.000
_cell.angle_alpha   90.00
_cell.angle_beta   90.00
_cell.angle_gamma   90.00
#
_symmetry.space_group_name_H-M   'P 1'
#
loop_
_entity.id
_entity.type
_entity.pdbx_description
1 polymer ?
#
loop_
_entity_poly.entity_id
_entity_poly.type
_entity_poly.pdbx_seq_one_letter_code
_entity_poly.pdbx_strand_id
1 'polypeptide(L)'
;MLRTLSGFVLLLLAFFLSGCAKKEDNEAKLHMDAAKLAAAQPGSGYGSLRDENIQYFGRWDFSDSTKFSAWWGGAYIRVNFTGTTVKIKTGNISDFYVSIDGGPWISYRNIGGVIDLTTTPLPDGQHTLSVAQGRDYDYLFVFEGLILDIDAVTSKPATSSYLIEYIGDSITAGFMDDQANVSDYAWICSEALGTEHTQIAYPGIALVSSPRHGVAMDRQYFKLKTPNYPSAPNWDFSRYTPQAIVLNLGTNDSDYEDSDSVFQAVYFQLLQDIRTKYPQAEIFVLRTFLGIRAQPTAAAVADRIAAGDRKVHYVNTDGWITQSTADYLPDNLHPSESGHIKIAGLLKAVLAPYVNNTPVLADGIYSIVNRNSGLVMDAAGQGTVSGTAIQQYTDNGGVNQRWQLTYLGNNRYKIIGVQSGKSLDIKGQSLQDGAELQLYDYSGGENQQWTLSAVSGDYFYITGVQSGKVLEIPAQSTAPGVAIEQYGNNGGAHQQWAFLIRN
;
A
#
# COMPACT_ATOMS: atom_id res chain seq x y z
N MET A 1 -54.99 -35.20 -13.63
CA MET A 1 -55.88 -36.08 -12.83
C MET A 1 -55.08 -36.59 -11.65
N LEU A 2 -55.69 -36.55 -10.46
CA LEU A 2 -55.29 -37.10 -9.16
C LEU A 2 -54.17 -36.41 -8.34
N ARG A 3 -54.53 -36.30 -7.05
CA ARG A 3 -53.91 -35.69 -5.88
C ARG A 3 -53.29 -36.78 -4.99
N THR A 4 -52.49 -36.32 -4.01
CA THR A 4 -52.17 -36.92 -2.68
C THR A 4 -51.24 -38.15 -2.66
N LEU A 5 -50.30 -38.36 -1.71
CA LEU A 5 -50.35 -38.22 -0.26
C LEU A 5 -48.96 -38.03 0.39
N SER A 6 -48.97 -37.49 1.61
CA SER A 6 -47.89 -37.37 2.60
C SER A 6 -47.24 -38.68 3.06
N GLY A 7 -46.01 -38.60 3.56
CA GLY A 7 -45.38 -39.66 4.37
C GLY A 7 -44.26 -39.11 5.25
N PHE A 8 -44.58 -38.84 6.52
CA PHE A 8 -43.65 -38.59 7.61
C PHE A 8 -43.03 -39.92 8.05
N VAL A 9 -41.70 -39.99 8.17
CA VAL A 9 -41.01 -41.02 8.98
C VAL A 9 -39.95 -40.32 9.83
N LEU A 10 -40.15 -40.42 11.14
CA LEU A 10 -39.22 -40.03 12.19
C LEU A 10 -38.48 -41.30 12.62
N LEU A 11 -37.13 -41.31 12.65
CA LEU A 11 -36.38 -42.23 13.52
C LEU A 11 -35.01 -41.66 13.89
N LEU A 12 -34.67 -41.84 15.17
CA LEU A 12 -33.53 -41.34 15.94
C LEU A 12 -32.17 -42.00 15.60
N LEU A 13 -31.06 -41.29 15.88
CA LEU A 13 -29.96 -41.62 16.84
C LEU A 13 -28.77 -40.68 16.57
N ALA A 14 -28.40 -39.75 17.47
CA ALA A 14 -27.52 -39.89 18.65
C ALA A 14 -26.00 -39.68 18.37
N PHE A 15 -25.54 -38.48 18.79
CA PHE A 15 -24.21 -38.07 19.30
C PHE A 15 -22.91 -38.81 18.91
N PHE A 16 -21.91 -38.06 18.43
CA PHE A 16 -20.64 -37.83 19.14
C PHE A 16 -19.94 -36.54 18.69
N LEU A 17 -19.50 -35.76 19.67
CA LEU A 17 -18.67 -34.56 19.55
C LEU A 17 -17.26 -34.92 19.06
N SER A 18 -16.69 -34.13 18.14
CA SER A 18 -15.27 -33.78 18.17
C SER A 18 -15.04 -32.49 17.40
N GLY A 19 -14.16 -31.64 17.95
CA GLY A 19 -14.15 -30.21 17.74
C GLY A 19 -13.81 -29.74 16.33
N CYS A 20 -14.61 -28.80 15.83
CA CYS A 20 -14.15 -27.79 14.90
C CYS A 20 -13.81 -26.55 15.73
N ALA A 21 -12.51 -26.23 15.82
CA ALA A 21 -12.06 -24.92 16.25
C ALA A 21 -12.70 -23.88 15.31
N LYS A 22 -13.46 -22.94 15.88
CA LYS A 22 -13.92 -21.76 15.16
C LYS A 22 -12.69 -21.04 14.62
N LYS A 23 -12.69 -20.84 13.30
CA LYS A 23 -11.88 -19.84 12.63
C LYS A 23 -12.28 -18.50 13.28
N GLU A 24 -11.39 -17.92 14.08
CA GLU A 24 -11.59 -16.58 14.61
C GLU A 24 -11.62 -15.62 13.41
N ASP A 25 -12.79 -15.04 13.16
CA ASP A 25 -12.93 -13.89 12.28
C ASP A 25 -12.16 -12.73 12.92
N ASN A 26 -11.03 -12.37 12.30
CA ASN A 26 -10.18 -11.23 12.66
C ASN A 26 -10.84 -9.89 12.28
N GLU A 27 -12.11 -9.66 12.64
CA GLU A 27 -12.78 -8.36 12.42
C GLU A 27 -12.50 -7.32 13.52
N ALA A 28 -11.76 -7.68 14.58
CA ALA A 28 -11.39 -6.74 15.63
C ALA A 28 -9.95 -6.28 15.47
N LYS A 29 -9.67 -5.21 14.68
CA LYS A 29 -8.47 -4.34 14.88
C LYS A 29 -8.25 -3.09 14.01
N LEU A 30 -9.21 -2.61 13.21
CA LEU A 30 -8.90 -1.54 12.21
C LEU A 30 -9.73 -0.26 12.27
N HIS A 31 -10.58 -0.10 13.28
CA HIS A 31 -11.08 1.23 13.65
C HIS A 31 -10.17 1.77 14.75
N MET A 32 -9.91 3.09 14.78
CA MET A 32 -9.43 3.75 16.00
C MET A 32 -10.22 3.17 17.18
N ASP A 33 -9.53 2.56 18.14
CA ASP A 33 -10.16 1.83 19.25
C ASP A 33 -11.23 2.72 19.90
N ALA A 34 -12.51 2.42 19.66
CA ALA A 34 -13.62 3.22 20.15
C ALA A 34 -13.61 3.29 21.70
N ALA A 35 -13.01 2.30 22.36
CA ALA A 35 -12.79 2.31 23.79
C ALA A 35 -11.68 3.28 24.24
N LYS A 36 -10.76 3.70 23.35
CA LYS A 36 -9.75 4.74 23.63
C LYS A 36 -10.21 6.16 23.30
N LEU A 37 -11.36 6.32 22.63
CA LEU A 37 -12.14 7.57 22.68
C LEU A 37 -12.83 7.74 24.06
N ALA A 38 -12.98 6.65 24.82
CA ALA A 38 -13.69 6.62 26.09
C ALA A 38 -12.76 6.90 27.30
N ALA A 39 -12.38 8.17 27.45
CA ALA A 39 -12.14 8.75 28.78
C ALA A 39 -12.70 10.18 28.86
N ALA A 40 -13.95 10.37 28.40
CA ALA A 40 -14.80 11.48 28.80
C ALA A 40 -16.24 11.19 28.33
N GLN A 41 -17.20 11.24 29.25
CA GLN A 41 -18.64 11.03 29.01
C GLN A 41 -19.28 12.16 28.15
N PRO A 42 -20.49 11.95 27.56
CA PRO A 42 -20.87 12.46 26.23
C PRO A 42 -21.51 13.86 26.18
N GLY A 43 -21.23 14.58 25.10
CA GLY A 43 -22.16 15.55 24.50
C GLY A 43 -22.74 14.90 23.25
N SER A 44 -23.90 14.25 23.35
CA SER A 44 -24.48 13.43 22.28
C SER A 44 -25.33 14.27 21.34
N GLY A 45 -25.02 14.26 20.04
CA GLY A 45 -25.85 14.84 18.98
C GLY A 45 -25.24 14.54 17.60
N TYR A 46 -26.10 14.33 16.60
CA TYR A 46 -25.69 14.11 15.22
C TYR A 46 -24.89 15.31 14.69
N GLY A 47 -23.74 15.05 14.08
CA GLY A 47 -22.81 16.07 13.63
C GLY A 47 -21.94 16.70 14.72
N SER A 48 -22.13 16.38 16.00
CA SER A 48 -21.25 16.88 17.06
C SER A 48 -19.81 16.33 16.90
N LEU A 49 -18.83 16.97 17.54
CA LEU A 49 -17.43 16.48 17.53
C LEU A 49 -17.27 15.04 18.01
N ARG A 50 -18.16 14.57 18.89
CA ARG A 50 -18.10 13.22 19.47
C ARG A 50 -19.14 12.29 18.85
N ASP A 51 -19.69 12.66 17.70
CA ASP A 51 -20.52 11.77 16.90
C ASP A 51 -19.69 10.56 16.44
N GLU A 52 -20.01 9.39 16.99
CA GLU A 52 -19.29 8.13 16.72
C GLU A 52 -19.41 7.67 15.26
N ASN A 53 -20.31 8.28 14.48
CA ASN A 53 -20.43 8.03 13.06
C ASN A 53 -19.38 8.78 12.23
N ILE A 54 -18.82 9.89 12.73
CA ILE A 54 -17.75 10.61 12.04
C ILE A 54 -16.45 9.81 12.15
N GLN A 55 -15.96 9.35 11.00
CA GLN A 55 -14.68 8.67 10.90
C GLN A 55 -13.58 9.70 10.67
N TYR A 56 -12.48 9.60 11.42
CA TYR A 56 -11.31 10.47 11.32
C TYR A 56 -10.12 9.68 10.78
N PHE A 57 -9.52 10.16 9.71
CA PHE A 57 -8.36 9.55 9.05
C PHE A 57 -7.16 10.47 9.11
N GLY A 58 -5.97 9.88 9.29
CA GLY A 58 -4.73 10.60 9.51
C GLY A 58 -4.49 11.01 10.97
N ARG A 59 -3.59 11.98 11.17
CA ARG A 59 -3.11 12.36 12.50
C ARG A 59 -3.90 13.53 13.08
N TRP A 60 -4.85 13.18 13.95
CA TRP A 60 -5.71 14.12 14.67
C TRP A 60 -5.34 14.21 16.15
N ASP A 61 -5.44 15.41 16.71
CA ASP A 61 -5.42 15.68 18.14
C ASP A 61 -6.84 15.82 18.67
N PHE A 62 -7.15 14.97 19.65
CA PHE A 62 -8.46 14.88 20.30
C PHE A 62 -8.42 15.38 21.75
N SER A 63 -7.32 16.00 22.18
CA SER A 63 -7.13 16.40 23.58
C SER A 63 -8.02 17.57 24.00
N ASP A 64 -8.44 18.41 23.05
CA ASP A 64 -9.40 19.48 23.29
C ASP A 64 -10.83 18.97 23.03
N SER A 65 -11.70 19.04 24.03
CA SER A 65 -13.10 18.57 23.89
C SER A 65 -13.98 19.52 23.06
N THR A 66 -13.48 20.71 22.72
CA THR A 66 -14.23 21.74 22.01
C THR A 66 -13.88 21.83 20.53
N LYS A 67 -12.81 21.15 20.10
CA LYS A 67 -12.31 21.12 18.73
C LYS A 67 -11.34 19.97 18.52
N PHE A 68 -11.26 19.43 17.32
CA PHE A 68 -10.20 18.50 16.93
C PHE A 68 -9.32 19.13 15.86
N SER A 69 -8.01 18.90 15.96
CA SER A 69 -7.02 19.54 15.10
C SER A 69 -6.20 18.53 14.32
N ALA A 70 -5.93 18.84 13.06
CA ALA A 70 -4.96 18.14 12.23
C ALA A 70 -3.86 19.10 11.77
N TRP A 71 -2.67 18.55 11.55
CA TRP A 71 -1.48 19.29 11.10
C TRP A 71 -0.84 18.74 9.82
N TRP A 72 -1.43 17.74 9.18
CA TRP A 72 -0.83 17.05 8.04
C TRP A 72 -1.85 16.95 6.91
N GLY A 73 -1.48 17.39 5.70
CA GLY A 73 -2.40 17.55 4.57
C GLY A 73 -3.26 16.33 4.25
N GLY A 74 -2.83 15.11 4.60
CA GLY A 74 -3.62 13.91 4.38
C GLY A 74 -4.73 13.61 5.39
N ALA A 75 -4.99 14.50 6.36
CA ALA A 75 -6.05 14.28 7.34
C ALA A 75 -7.43 14.62 6.75
N TYR A 76 -8.41 13.75 6.97
CA TYR A 76 -9.79 13.97 6.56
C TYR A 76 -10.80 13.31 7.50
N ILE A 77 -12.06 13.72 7.36
CA ILE A 77 -13.21 13.06 7.98
C ILE A 77 -14.16 12.51 6.93
N ARG A 78 -14.91 11.47 7.29
CA ARG A 78 -16.02 10.94 6.49
C ARG A 78 -17.22 10.59 7.37
N VAL A 79 -18.42 10.92 6.93
CA VAL A 79 -19.66 10.59 7.65
C VAL A 79 -20.84 10.51 6.68
N ASN A 80 -21.80 9.62 6.93
CA ASN A 80 -23.08 9.68 6.24
C ASN A 80 -24.04 10.57 7.03
N PHE A 81 -24.89 11.34 6.36
CA PHE A 81 -25.95 12.13 6.99
C PHE A 81 -27.25 12.03 6.18
N THR A 82 -28.40 12.26 6.82
CA THR A 82 -29.69 12.41 6.13
C THR A 82 -30.06 13.88 5.97
N GLY A 83 -30.94 14.19 5.01
CA GLY A 83 -31.52 15.51 4.81
C GLY A 83 -31.03 16.16 3.53
N THR A 84 -31.14 17.49 3.47
CA THR A 84 -30.91 18.27 2.25
C THR A 84 -29.77 19.28 2.40
N THR A 85 -29.41 19.65 3.64
CA THR A 85 -28.31 20.59 3.90
C THR A 85 -27.32 20.09 4.95
N VAL A 86 -26.06 20.50 4.79
CA VAL A 86 -25.00 20.31 5.78
C VAL A 86 -24.08 21.52 5.82
N LYS A 87 -23.75 21.97 7.03
CA LYS A 87 -22.73 23.00 7.28
C LYS A 87 -21.60 22.40 8.11
N ILE A 88 -20.41 22.95 7.95
CA ILE A 88 -19.26 22.67 8.80
C ILE A 88 -19.01 23.87 9.72
N LYS A 89 -18.57 23.59 10.95
CA LYS A 89 -18.01 24.59 11.85
C LYS A 89 -16.51 24.36 11.99
N THR A 90 -15.72 25.37 11.62
CA THR A 90 -14.25 25.35 11.79
C THR A 90 -13.82 26.34 12.87
N GLY A 91 -12.76 25.98 13.60
CA GLY A 91 -12.20 26.80 14.70
C GLY A 91 -11.10 27.76 14.27
N ASN A 92 -10.69 27.73 13.00
CA ASN A 92 -9.78 28.67 12.38
C ASN A 92 -10.20 28.98 10.93
N ILE A 93 -9.62 30.05 10.40
CA ILE A 93 -9.58 30.29 8.95
C ILE A 93 -8.55 29.32 8.37
N SER A 94 -8.94 28.54 7.37
CA SER A 94 -8.08 27.55 6.71
C SER A 94 -8.54 27.26 5.29
N ASP A 95 -7.70 26.57 4.53
CA ASP A 95 -8.10 25.89 3.30
C ASP A 95 -8.52 24.44 3.60
N PHE A 96 -9.62 24.00 3.00
CA PHE A 96 -10.09 22.61 3.05
C PHE A 96 -10.87 22.22 1.79
N TYR A 97 -11.05 20.91 1.60
CA TYR A 97 -11.78 20.35 0.47
C TYR A 97 -12.99 19.56 0.95
N VAL A 98 -14.07 19.61 0.17
CA VAL A 98 -15.30 18.88 0.47
C VAL A 98 -15.73 18.07 -0.73
N SER A 99 -16.11 16.81 -0.49
CA SER A 99 -16.81 15.95 -1.46
C SER A 99 -18.10 15.45 -0.83
N ILE A 100 -19.19 15.49 -1.60
CA ILE A 100 -20.49 14.94 -1.23
C ILE A 100 -20.85 13.86 -2.24
N ASP A 101 -21.27 12.69 -1.74
CA ASP A 101 -21.69 11.53 -2.52
C ASP A 101 -20.65 11.01 -3.53
N GLY A 102 -19.36 11.17 -3.20
CA GLY A 102 -18.26 10.83 -4.11
C GLY A 102 -18.16 11.73 -5.34
N GLY A 103 -18.84 12.89 -5.30
CA GLY A 103 -18.69 13.94 -6.30
C GLY A 103 -17.29 14.59 -6.28
N PRO A 104 -17.02 15.51 -7.23
CA PRO A 104 -15.73 16.19 -7.29
C PRO A 104 -15.43 16.96 -6.01
N TRP A 105 -14.15 17.04 -5.65
CA TRP A 105 -13.71 17.86 -4.53
C TRP A 105 -13.90 19.35 -4.84
N ILE A 106 -14.55 20.05 -3.91
CA ILE A 106 -14.79 21.50 -3.93
C ILE A 106 -13.82 22.16 -2.95
N SER A 107 -13.10 23.18 -3.41
CA SER A 107 -12.13 23.93 -2.60
C SER A 107 -12.79 25.09 -1.85
N TYR A 108 -12.58 25.11 -0.54
CA TYR A 108 -12.93 26.21 0.35
C TYR A 108 -11.63 26.86 0.81
N ARG A 109 -11.40 28.12 0.40
CA ARG A 109 -10.12 28.81 0.62
C ARG A 109 -10.25 30.01 1.54
N ASN A 110 -9.30 30.15 2.45
CA ASN A 110 -9.17 31.27 3.39
C ASN A 110 -10.52 31.62 4.06
N ILE A 111 -11.18 30.59 4.59
CA ILE A 111 -12.52 30.69 5.16
C ILE A 111 -12.60 29.96 6.50
N GLY A 112 -13.47 30.44 7.41
CA GLY A 112 -13.66 29.81 8.71
C GLY A 112 -15.00 30.14 9.36
N GLY A 113 -15.29 29.50 10.50
CA GLY A 113 -16.55 29.65 11.23
C GLY A 113 -17.60 28.66 10.73
N VAL A 114 -18.86 29.08 10.63
CA VAL A 114 -19.96 28.24 10.11
C VAL A 114 -20.07 28.45 8.59
N ILE A 115 -19.86 27.38 7.83
CA ILE A 115 -19.77 27.41 6.37
C ILE A 115 -20.80 26.45 5.80
N ASP A 116 -21.67 26.96 4.92
CA ASP A 116 -22.65 26.14 4.22
C ASP A 116 -21.99 25.36 3.07
N LEU A 117 -22.04 24.02 3.15
CA LEU A 117 -21.44 23.13 2.16
C LEU A 117 -22.42 22.77 1.04
N THR A 118 -23.69 23.12 1.22
CA THR A 118 -24.81 22.80 0.33
C THR A 118 -25.57 24.07 0.01
N THR A 119 -24.88 25.04 -0.60
CA THR A 119 -25.47 26.34 -0.99
C THR A 119 -26.67 26.19 -1.93
N THR A 120 -26.74 25.05 -2.64
CA THR A 120 -27.96 24.50 -3.23
C THR A 120 -28.35 23.23 -2.46
N PRO A 121 -29.59 23.12 -1.95
CA PRO A 121 -30.03 21.92 -1.24
C PRO A 121 -29.91 20.65 -2.09
N LEU A 122 -29.47 19.56 -1.45
CA LEU A 122 -29.43 18.22 -2.02
C LEU A 122 -30.86 17.64 -2.11
N PRO A 123 -31.09 16.62 -2.95
CA PRO A 123 -32.32 15.81 -2.86
C PRO A 123 -32.45 15.20 -1.46
N ASP A 124 -33.66 15.16 -0.88
CA ASP A 124 -33.85 14.53 0.42
C ASP A 124 -33.47 13.05 0.37
N GLY A 125 -32.61 12.62 1.29
CA GLY A 125 -32.06 11.27 1.29
C GLY A 125 -30.89 11.09 2.24
N GLN A 126 -30.16 10.00 2.04
CA GLN A 126 -28.88 9.75 2.70
C GLN A 126 -27.75 10.19 1.76
N HIS A 127 -26.78 10.91 2.34
CA HIS A 127 -25.60 11.42 1.65
C HIS A 127 -24.33 11.04 2.40
N THR A 128 -23.21 11.00 1.69
CA THR A 128 -21.87 10.82 2.28
C THR A 128 -21.10 12.13 2.17
N LEU A 129 -20.67 12.69 3.29
CA LEU A 129 -19.77 13.84 3.35
C LEU A 129 -18.34 13.37 3.61
N SER A 130 -17.38 13.88 2.82
CA SER A 130 -15.95 13.85 3.13
C SER A 130 -15.40 15.27 3.21
N VAL A 131 -14.61 15.56 4.24
CA VAL A 131 -13.91 16.85 4.39
C VAL A 131 -12.44 16.58 4.65
N ALA A 132 -11.61 17.02 3.71
CA ALA A 132 -10.16 16.86 3.78
C ALA A 132 -9.50 18.19 4.11
N GLN A 133 -8.43 18.14 4.89
CA GLN A 133 -7.55 19.28 5.05
C GLN A 133 -7.07 19.78 3.68
N GLY A 134 -6.93 21.10 3.53
CA GLY A 134 -6.58 21.72 2.26
C GLY A 134 -5.17 22.30 2.19
N ARG A 135 -4.97 23.12 1.15
CA ARG A 135 -3.71 23.78 0.76
C ARG A 135 -3.29 24.92 1.68
N ASP A 136 -3.54 24.79 2.97
CA ASP A 136 -2.96 25.70 3.94
C ASP A 136 -1.59 25.12 4.29
N TYR A 137 -0.50 25.70 3.80
CA TYR A 137 0.85 25.22 4.12
C TYR A 137 1.25 25.50 5.58
N ASP A 138 0.40 26.21 6.34
CA ASP A 138 0.45 26.22 7.81
C ASP A 138 -0.08 24.90 8.41
N TYR A 139 -0.72 24.10 7.56
CA TYR A 139 -1.33 22.80 7.76
C TYR A 139 -2.26 22.69 8.97
N LEU A 140 -2.79 23.78 9.53
CA LEU A 140 -3.69 23.72 10.67
C LEU A 140 -5.16 23.66 10.21
N PHE A 141 -5.80 22.52 10.38
CA PHE A 141 -7.25 22.40 10.24
C PHE A 141 -7.90 22.12 11.60
N VAL A 142 -8.81 23.00 12.03
CA VAL A 142 -9.55 22.86 13.29
C VAL A 142 -11.03 22.60 13.00
N PHE A 143 -11.47 21.38 13.29
CA PHE A 143 -12.86 20.95 13.17
C PHE A 143 -13.61 21.16 14.49
N GLU A 144 -14.80 21.75 14.44
CA GLU A 144 -15.68 21.96 15.61
C GLU A 144 -17.04 21.24 15.50
N GLY A 145 -17.27 20.49 14.42
CA GLY A 145 -18.51 19.74 14.19
C GLY A 145 -19.23 20.13 12.89
N LEU A 146 -20.34 19.44 12.66
CA LEU A 146 -21.30 19.67 11.59
C LEU A 146 -22.61 20.25 12.16
N ILE A 147 -23.33 20.96 11.31
CA ILE A 147 -24.69 21.42 11.56
C ILE A 147 -25.56 20.85 10.44
N LEU A 148 -26.51 20.01 10.82
CA LEU A 148 -27.40 19.30 9.91
C LEU A 148 -28.81 19.91 9.97
N ASP A 149 -29.68 19.49 9.04
CA ASP A 149 -31.10 19.79 9.08
C ASP A 149 -31.76 19.32 10.39
N ILE A 150 -32.93 19.86 10.70
CA ILE A 150 -33.73 19.36 11.83
C ILE A 150 -34.07 17.88 11.60
N ASP A 151 -33.97 17.08 12.67
CA ASP A 151 -34.19 15.62 12.66
C ASP A 151 -33.24 14.80 11.77
N ALA A 152 -32.25 15.44 11.13
CA ALA A 152 -31.21 14.73 10.42
C ALA A 152 -30.37 13.87 11.36
N VAL A 153 -30.02 12.68 10.88
CA VAL A 153 -29.20 11.71 11.61
C VAL A 153 -27.93 11.41 10.83
N THR A 154 -26.88 10.98 11.53
CA THR A 154 -25.67 10.44 10.90
C THR A 154 -25.64 8.91 10.99
N SER A 155 -24.87 8.30 10.09
CA SER A 155 -24.50 6.89 10.15
C SER A 155 -23.05 6.70 9.70
N LYS A 156 -22.43 5.58 10.11
CA LYS A 156 -21.07 5.26 9.69
C LYS A 156 -21.02 5.05 8.17
N PRO A 157 -20.10 5.72 7.45
CA PRO A 157 -19.86 5.46 6.05
C PRO A 157 -19.26 4.05 5.86
N ALA A 158 -19.38 3.50 4.66
CA ALA A 158 -18.56 2.36 4.27
C ALA A 158 -17.09 2.83 4.21
N THR A 159 -16.21 2.11 4.91
CA THR A 159 -14.78 2.41 4.95
C THR A 159 -13.98 1.16 4.64
N SER A 160 -12.83 1.31 4.02
CA SER A 160 -11.91 0.20 3.82
C SER A 160 -11.29 -0.25 5.15
N SER A 161 -11.08 -1.54 5.31
CA SER A 161 -10.22 -2.06 6.39
C SER A 161 -8.74 -1.80 6.12
N TYR A 162 -8.39 -1.34 4.92
CA TYR A 162 -7.03 -1.08 4.50
C TYR A 162 -6.73 0.41 4.52
N LEU A 163 -5.64 0.78 5.19
CA LEU A 163 -5.07 2.12 5.26
C LEU A 163 -3.65 2.12 4.69
N ILE A 164 -3.40 3.06 3.77
CA ILE A 164 -2.06 3.33 3.22
C ILE A 164 -1.53 4.65 3.81
N GLU A 165 -0.38 4.60 4.49
CA GLU A 165 0.29 5.81 4.97
C GLU A 165 1.39 6.22 3.99
N TYR A 166 1.32 7.46 3.50
CA TYR A 166 2.32 8.03 2.60
C TYR A 166 3.22 8.98 3.37
N ILE A 167 4.52 8.87 3.19
CA ILE A 167 5.53 9.72 3.83
C ILE A 167 6.32 10.38 2.71
N GLY A 168 6.42 11.71 2.71
CA GLY A 168 7.12 12.37 1.63
C GLY A 168 7.31 13.86 1.77
N ASP A 169 7.74 14.45 0.67
CA ASP A 169 7.99 15.87 0.51
C ASP A 169 6.85 16.59 -0.20
N SER A 170 7.17 17.68 -0.91
CA SER A 170 6.24 18.49 -1.69
C SER A 170 5.47 17.69 -2.73
N ILE A 171 6.06 16.64 -3.32
CA ILE A 171 5.40 15.83 -4.34
C ILE A 171 4.30 14.98 -3.71
N THR A 172 4.53 14.45 -2.51
CA THR A 172 3.53 13.66 -1.77
C THR A 172 2.49 14.56 -1.09
N ALA A 173 2.79 15.85 -0.91
CA ALA A 173 1.85 16.84 -0.40
C ALA A 173 1.00 17.51 -1.51
N GLY A 174 1.22 17.18 -2.79
CA GLY A 174 0.57 17.82 -3.93
C GLY A 174 0.96 19.29 -4.10
N PHE A 175 2.17 19.70 -3.71
CA PHE A 175 2.60 21.10 -3.82
C PHE A 175 2.53 21.58 -5.28
N MET A 176 1.83 22.72 -5.48
CA MET A 176 1.51 23.32 -6.78
C MET A 176 0.48 22.60 -7.65
N ASP A 177 -0.04 21.46 -7.21
CA ASP A 177 -1.21 20.86 -7.82
C ASP A 177 -2.49 21.69 -7.52
N ASP A 178 -3.47 21.66 -8.43
CA ASP A 178 -4.64 22.55 -8.36
C ASP A 178 -5.52 22.29 -7.13
N GLN A 179 -5.62 21.02 -6.70
CA GLN A 179 -6.31 20.62 -5.47
C GLN A 179 -5.37 20.02 -4.43
N ALA A 180 -4.07 20.25 -4.57
CA ALA A 180 -3.03 19.83 -3.64
C ALA A 180 -3.15 18.35 -3.23
N ASN A 181 -3.39 18.08 -1.95
CA ASN A 181 -3.38 16.73 -1.42
C ASN A 181 -4.55 15.85 -1.91
N VAL A 182 -5.70 16.39 -2.31
CA VAL A 182 -6.83 15.56 -2.77
C VAL A 182 -6.73 15.13 -4.25
N SER A 183 -5.70 15.61 -4.93
CA SER A 183 -5.39 15.33 -6.34
C SER A 183 -3.94 14.88 -6.55
N ASP A 184 -3.18 14.70 -5.48
CA ASP A 184 -1.85 14.11 -5.54
C ASP A 184 -1.91 12.61 -5.87
N TYR A 185 -0.74 12.04 -6.19
CA TYR A 185 -0.65 10.64 -6.61
C TYR A 185 -1.04 9.66 -5.49
N ALA A 186 -0.84 10.02 -4.22
CA ALA A 186 -1.15 9.19 -3.08
C ALA A 186 -2.67 9.08 -2.88
N TRP A 187 -3.37 10.21 -2.97
CA TRP A 187 -4.83 10.26 -2.88
C TRP A 187 -5.47 9.51 -4.05
N ILE A 188 -5.08 9.84 -5.29
CA ILE A 188 -5.63 9.19 -6.49
C ILE A 188 -5.41 7.67 -6.47
N CYS A 189 -4.21 7.24 -6.08
CA CYS A 189 -3.88 5.82 -5.99
C CYS A 189 -4.77 5.09 -4.99
N SER A 190 -4.93 5.65 -3.79
CA SER A 190 -5.69 5.05 -2.69
C SER A 190 -7.18 4.97 -2.96
N GLU A 191 -7.78 6.04 -3.49
CA GLU A 191 -9.19 6.03 -3.92
C GLU A 191 -9.41 4.98 -5.02
N ALA A 192 -8.49 4.89 -6.00
CA ALA A 192 -8.56 3.89 -7.07
C ALA A 192 -8.34 2.44 -6.59
N LEU A 193 -7.76 2.26 -5.41
CA LEU A 193 -7.59 0.97 -4.73
C LEU A 193 -8.75 0.63 -3.79
N GLY A 194 -9.62 1.59 -3.48
CA GLY A 194 -10.67 1.46 -2.48
C GLY A 194 -10.10 1.33 -1.06
N THR A 195 -9.01 2.05 -0.75
CA THR A 195 -8.36 2.05 0.56
C THR A 195 -8.53 3.40 1.25
N GLU A 196 -8.56 3.39 2.58
CA GLU A 196 -8.33 4.62 3.34
C GLU A 196 -6.84 4.98 3.27
N HIS A 197 -6.51 6.23 3.57
CA HIS A 197 -5.13 6.69 3.42
C HIS A 197 -4.82 7.90 4.30
N THR A 198 -3.55 8.26 4.36
CA THR A 198 -3.09 9.53 4.94
C THR A 198 -1.70 9.87 4.44
N GLN A 199 -1.45 11.15 4.21
CA GLN A 199 -0.15 11.73 3.87
C GLN A 199 0.48 12.42 5.08
N ILE A 200 1.64 11.92 5.52
CA ILE A 200 2.58 12.57 6.44
C ILE A 200 3.67 13.19 5.57
N ALA A 201 3.31 14.28 4.90
CA ALA A 201 4.16 14.94 3.92
C ALA A 201 4.25 16.44 4.17
N TYR A 202 5.41 17.04 3.85
CA TYR A 202 5.65 18.46 4.04
C TYR A 202 6.52 19.03 2.90
N PRO A 203 6.08 20.10 2.21
CA PRO A 203 6.84 20.70 1.12
C PRO A 203 8.23 21.17 1.54
N GLY A 204 9.23 20.83 0.74
CA GLY A 204 10.63 21.18 0.97
C GLY A 204 11.33 20.39 2.09
N ILE A 205 10.64 19.45 2.75
CA ILE A 205 11.29 18.63 3.79
C ILE A 205 12.30 17.67 3.15
N ALA A 206 13.50 17.63 3.72
CA ALA A 206 14.51 16.63 3.42
C ALA A 206 14.25 15.33 4.21
N LEU A 207 14.98 14.27 3.91
CA LEU A 207 15.09 13.12 4.81
C LEU A 207 16.01 13.45 5.99
N VAL A 208 17.18 14.04 5.73
CA VAL A 208 18.25 14.21 6.72
C VAL A 208 18.13 15.56 7.45
N SER A 209 18.10 15.52 8.79
CA SER A 209 18.14 16.72 9.62
C SER A 209 19.51 17.40 9.52
N SER A 210 19.55 18.70 9.21
CA SER A 210 20.79 19.46 9.03
C SER A 210 20.67 20.90 9.54
N PRO A 211 21.78 21.63 9.78
CA PRO A 211 21.71 23.04 10.18
C PRO A 211 20.96 23.93 9.16
N ARG A 212 20.97 23.55 7.87
CA ARG A 212 20.31 24.28 6.79
C ARG A 212 18.82 23.99 6.71
N HIS A 213 18.42 22.72 6.84
CA HIS A 213 17.03 22.28 6.68
C HIS A 213 16.27 22.11 8.00
N GLY A 214 16.96 22.27 9.13
CA GLY A 214 16.39 22.09 10.45
C GLY A 214 16.04 20.62 10.73
N VAL A 215 14.88 20.41 11.37
CA VAL A 215 14.35 19.09 11.67
C VAL A 215 13.70 18.53 10.40
N ALA A 216 14.21 17.39 9.93
CA ALA A 216 13.77 16.73 8.70
C ALA A 216 12.86 15.53 8.99
N MET A 217 12.50 14.78 7.93
CA MET A 217 11.53 13.70 8.04
C MET A 217 12.00 12.54 8.92
N ASP A 218 13.32 12.30 9.04
CA ASP A 218 13.91 11.32 9.96
C ASP A 218 13.43 11.48 11.42
N ARG A 219 13.12 12.71 11.83
CA ARG A 219 12.61 13.01 13.17
C ARG A 219 11.13 13.39 13.14
N GLN A 220 10.73 14.17 12.14
CA GLN A 220 9.39 14.73 12.11
C GLN A 220 8.30 13.68 11.90
N TYR A 221 8.60 12.59 11.19
CA TYR A 221 7.66 11.49 11.01
C TYR A 221 7.11 10.95 12.35
N PHE A 222 7.84 11.07 13.46
CA PHE A 222 7.40 10.59 14.77
C PHE A 222 6.55 11.59 15.56
N LYS A 223 6.22 12.74 14.98
CA LYS A 223 5.51 13.83 15.64
C LYS A 223 4.04 13.92 15.24
N LEU A 224 3.22 14.40 16.17
CA LEU A 224 1.81 14.68 15.91
C LEU A 224 1.63 15.82 14.89
N LYS A 225 2.52 16.81 14.91
CA LYS A 225 2.42 18.04 14.11
C LYS A 225 3.52 18.13 13.07
N THR A 226 3.43 19.08 12.14
CA THR A 226 4.45 19.40 11.12
C THR A 226 5.69 20.08 11.70
N PRO A 227 6.78 20.24 10.92
CA PRO A 227 8.01 20.91 11.37
C PRO A 227 7.82 22.33 11.90
N ASN A 228 6.73 23.02 11.53
CA ASN A 228 6.36 24.34 12.06
C ASN A 228 6.14 24.34 13.59
N TYR A 229 5.99 23.16 14.20
CA TYR A 229 5.78 22.97 15.64
C TYR A 229 6.86 22.05 16.23
N PRO A 230 8.12 22.51 16.36
CA PRO A 230 9.26 21.65 16.73
C PRO A 230 9.14 21.04 18.15
N SER A 231 8.37 21.68 19.04
CA SER A 231 8.08 21.17 20.39
C SER A 231 6.89 20.21 20.44
N ALA A 232 6.35 19.80 19.29
CA ALA A 232 5.18 18.94 19.22
C ALA A 232 5.38 17.61 19.96
N PRO A 233 4.31 17.10 20.60
CA PRO A 233 4.34 15.78 21.18
C PRO A 233 4.56 14.72 20.10
N ASN A 234 5.01 13.54 20.53
CA ASN A 234 5.12 12.40 19.64
C ASN A 234 3.73 11.95 19.20
N TRP A 235 3.65 11.40 17.98
CA TRP A 235 2.45 10.73 17.51
C TRP A 235 2.19 9.46 18.32
N ASP A 236 0.93 9.21 18.65
CA ASP A 236 0.48 7.96 19.24
C ASP A 236 0.25 6.93 18.13
N PHE A 237 1.28 6.13 17.85
CA PHE A 237 1.26 5.08 16.84
C PHE A 237 0.25 3.95 17.12
N SER A 238 -0.43 3.94 18.27
CA SER A 238 -1.53 2.99 18.55
C SER A 238 -2.88 3.43 17.98
N ARG A 239 -2.97 4.63 17.39
CA ARG A 239 -4.22 5.20 16.86
C ARG A 239 -4.68 4.53 15.57
N TYR A 240 -3.76 4.14 14.69
CA TYR A 240 -4.05 3.31 13.53
C TYR A 240 -2.82 2.45 13.18
N THR A 241 -3.00 1.42 12.37
CA THR A 241 -1.90 0.62 11.82
C THR A 241 -2.08 0.52 10.32
N PRO A 242 -1.20 1.14 9.51
CA PRO A 242 -1.27 1.01 8.06
C PRO A 242 -0.89 -0.42 7.63
N GLN A 243 -1.53 -0.91 6.57
CA GLN A 243 -1.13 -2.17 5.92
C GLN A 243 0.03 -1.93 4.96
N ALA A 244 0.07 -0.75 4.33
CA ALA A 244 1.16 -0.33 3.46
C ALA A 244 1.65 1.07 3.86
N ILE A 245 2.96 1.28 3.78
CA ILE A 245 3.60 2.58 3.97
C ILE A 245 4.38 2.88 2.70
N VAL A 246 4.17 4.04 2.10
CA VAL A 246 4.86 4.45 0.87
C VAL A 246 5.73 5.65 1.17
N LEU A 247 7.04 5.54 0.95
CA LEU A 247 8.01 6.61 1.15
C LEU A 247 8.46 7.17 -0.20
N ASN A 248 8.34 8.48 -0.37
CA ASN A 248 8.92 9.24 -1.48
C ASN A 248 9.68 10.44 -0.90
N LEU A 249 10.93 10.20 -0.52
CA LEU A 249 11.83 11.14 0.15
C LEU A 249 13.21 11.09 -0.50
N GLY A 250 13.89 12.22 -0.48
CA GLY A 250 15.23 12.37 -1.06
C GLY A 250 15.34 13.55 -2.02
N THR A 251 14.22 14.03 -2.57
CA THR A 251 14.21 15.11 -3.58
C THR A 251 14.91 16.36 -3.04
N ASN A 252 14.58 16.79 -1.82
CA ASN A 252 15.17 17.99 -1.22
C ASN A 252 16.58 17.74 -0.63
N ASP A 253 17.01 16.48 -0.56
CA ASP A 253 18.37 16.10 -0.15
C ASP A 253 19.38 16.22 -1.33
N SER A 254 18.93 16.61 -2.54
CA SER A 254 19.80 17.06 -3.64
C SER A 254 20.50 18.36 -3.31
N ASP A 255 19.80 19.19 -2.55
CA ASP A 255 20.24 20.51 -2.15
C ASP A 255 21.13 20.38 -0.91
N TYR A 256 22.33 19.78 -1.05
CA TYR A 256 23.52 20.03 -0.20
C TYR A 256 23.98 18.95 0.83
N GLU A 257 25.31 19.02 1.03
CA GLU A 257 26.18 18.70 2.18
C GLU A 257 26.29 17.27 2.71
N ASP A 258 25.21 16.51 2.80
CA ASP A 258 25.28 15.17 3.37
C ASP A 258 25.81 14.16 2.34
N SER A 259 26.80 13.37 2.73
CA SER A 259 27.33 12.32 1.86
C SER A 259 26.26 11.24 1.62
N ASP A 260 26.35 10.52 0.50
CA ASP A 260 25.47 9.38 0.22
C ASP A 260 25.47 8.35 1.36
N SER A 261 26.61 8.20 2.05
CA SER A 261 26.70 7.33 3.23
C SER A 261 25.90 7.83 4.44
N VAL A 262 25.83 9.15 4.67
CA VAL A 262 24.99 9.73 5.74
C VAL A 262 23.53 9.56 5.39
N PHE A 263 23.14 9.91 4.16
CA PHE A 263 21.78 9.76 3.68
C PHE A 263 21.30 8.29 3.78
N GLN A 264 22.11 7.34 3.29
CA GLN A 264 21.81 5.91 3.38
C GLN A 264 21.62 5.44 4.84
N ALA A 265 22.52 5.84 5.74
CA ALA A 265 22.45 5.46 7.15
C ALA A 265 21.18 5.99 7.83
N VAL A 266 20.81 7.25 7.54
CA VAL A 266 19.58 7.86 8.07
C VAL A 266 18.34 7.17 7.50
N TYR A 267 18.31 6.88 6.19
CA TYR A 267 17.20 6.16 5.57
C TYR A 267 17.05 4.76 6.17
N PHE A 268 18.15 4.02 6.32
CA PHE A 268 18.15 2.70 6.97
C PHE A 268 17.56 2.77 8.39
N GLN A 269 17.97 3.77 9.18
CA GLN A 269 17.46 3.95 10.54
C GLN A 269 15.97 4.30 10.54
N LEU A 270 15.52 5.21 9.66
CA LEU A 270 14.10 5.55 9.53
C LEU A 270 13.25 4.30 9.23
N LEU A 271 13.70 3.44 8.32
CA LEU A 271 13.00 2.18 8.00
C LEU A 271 12.95 1.23 9.21
N GLN A 272 14.03 1.14 9.98
CA GLN A 272 14.06 0.35 11.22
C GLN A 272 13.10 0.90 12.27
N ASP A 273 13.05 2.22 12.44
CA ASP A 273 12.19 2.88 13.42
C ASP A 273 10.71 2.77 13.03
N ILE A 274 10.38 2.95 11.75
CA ILE A 274 9.03 2.70 11.20
C ILE A 274 8.63 1.24 11.45
N ARG A 275 9.50 0.27 11.14
CA ARG A 275 9.22 -1.15 11.39
C ARG A 275 8.95 -1.43 12.87
N THR A 276 9.63 -0.74 13.78
CA THR A 276 9.40 -0.86 15.22
C THR A 276 8.00 -0.37 15.61
N LYS A 277 7.48 0.67 14.94
CA LYS A 277 6.11 1.17 15.17
C LYS A 277 5.05 0.31 14.50
N TYR A 278 5.33 -0.19 13.30
CA TYR A 278 4.41 -0.97 12.48
C TYR A 278 5.05 -2.30 12.03
N PRO A 279 5.09 -3.32 12.90
CA PRO A 279 5.81 -4.57 12.63
C PRO A 279 5.29 -5.37 11.43
N GLN A 280 4.04 -5.14 11.01
CA GLN A 280 3.38 -5.93 9.98
C GLN A 280 3.19 -5.20 8.65
N ALA A 281 3.41 -3.88 8.60
CA ALA A 281 3.18 -3.08 7.39
C ALA A 281 4.13 -3.47 6.24
N GLU A 282 3.64 -3.49 5.01
CA GLU A 282 4.50 -3.54 3.83
C GLU A 282 5.05 -2.13 3.56
N ILE A 283 6.37 -1.96 3.52
CA ILE A 283 7.03 -0.66 3.36
C ILE A 283 7.56 -0.56 1.94
N PHE A 284 7.02 0.36 1.15
CA PHE A 284 7.42 0.63 -0.23
C PHE A 284 8.24 1.92 -0.27
N VAL A 285 9.49 1.80 -0.66
CA VAL A 285 10.40 2.93 -0.81
C VAL A 285 10.52 3.25 -2.30
N LEU A 286 9.93 4.35 -2.72
CA LEU A 286 10.01 4.80 -4.10
C LEU A 286 11.41 5.39 -4.36
N ARG A 287 11.99 5.05 -5.51
CA ARG A 287 13.00 5.91 -6.12
C ARG A 287 12.34 7.27 -6.35
N THR A 288 13.03 8.36 -6.01
CA THR A 288 12.54 9.71 -6.38
C THR A 288 12.39 9.77 -7.91
N PHE A 289 11.37 10.49 -8.40
CA PHE A 289 11.04 10.45 -9.83
C PHE A 289 12.18 10.99 -10.73
N LEU A 290 12.92 11.98 -10.24
CA LEU A 290 14.12 12.53 -10.90
C LEU A 290 15.42 11.75 -10.59
N GLY A 291 15.36 10.69 -9.78
CA GLY A 291 16.51 9.85 -9.45
C GLY A 291 17.50 10.45 -8.45
N ILE A 292 17.15 11.57 -7.84
CA ILE A 292 17.90 12.18 -6.72
C ILE A 292 18.05 11.15 -5.60
N ARG A 293 19.30 10.91 -5.16
CA ARG A 293 19.65 9.94 -4.11
C ARG A 293 19.17 8.50 -4.40
N ALA A 294 18.89 8.14 -5.66
CA ALA A 294 18.38 6.80 -6.00
C ALA A 294 19.29 5.65 -5.52
N GLN A 295 20.60 5.80 -5.69
CA GLN A 295 21.58 4.78 -5.29
C GLN A 295 21.62 4.56 -3.77
N PRO A 296 21.85 5.59 -2.93
CA PRO A 296 21.85 5.38 -1.48
C PRO A 296 20.47 5.00 -0.91
N THR A 297 19.35 5.41 -1.54
CA THR A 297 18.01 4.89 -1.18
C THR A 297 17.90 3.39 -1.44
N ALA A 298 18.29 2.92 -2.63
CA ALA A 298 18.26 1.50 -2.96
C ALA A 298 19.17 0.68 -2.02
N ALA A 299 20.35 1.21 -1.71
CA ALA A 299 21.30 0.59 -0.78
C ALA A 299 20.74 0.48 0.65
N ALA A 300 20.07 1.52 1.16
CA ALA A 300 19.43 1.47 2.48
C ALA A 300 18.33 0.40 2.56
N VAL A 301 17.53 0.25 1.51
CA VAL A 301 16.53 -0.82 1.41
C VAL A 301 17.20 -2.19 1.37
N ALA A 302 18.24 -2.36 0.56
CA ALA A 302 19.00 -3.61 0.46
C ALA A 302 19.60 -4.01 1.82
N ASP A 303 20.19 -3.06 2.54
CA ASP A 303 20.73 -3.27 3.89
C ASP A 303 19.62 -3.68 4.87
N ARG A 304 18.43 -3.07 4.79
CA ARG A 304 17.30 -3.42 5.65
C ARG A 304 16.77 -4.83 5.37
N ILE A 305 16.73 -5.24 4.10
CA ILE A 305 16.40 -6.60 3.67
C ILE A 305 17.46 -7.60 4.14
N ALA A 306 18.76 -7.26 4.01
CA ALA A 306 19.86 -8.08 4.50
C ALA A 306 19.83 -8.25 6.03
N ALA A 307 19.35 -7.23 6.75
CA ALA A 307 19.04 -7.28 8.18
C ALA A 307 17.71 -8.00 8.51
N GLY A 308 17.12 -8.72 7.56
CA GLY A 308 15.99 -9.64 7.77
C GLY A 308 14.59 -9.04 7.57
N ASP A 309 14.44 -7.78 7.14
CA ASP A 309 13.11 -7.25 6.80
C ASP A 309 12.64 -7.76 5.44
N ARG A 310 11.65 -8.65 5.44
CA ARG A 310 11.08 -9.19 4.20
C ARG A 310 9.87 -8.40 3.69
N LYS A 311 9.49 -7.34 4.41
CA LYS A 311 8.34 -6.49 4.12
C LYS A 311 8.76 -5.07 3.76
N VAL A 312 9.96 -4.92 3.18
CA VAL A 312 10.46 -3.66 2.64
C VAL A 312 10.76 -3.89 1.16
N HIS A 313 10.26 -2.99 0.32
CA HIS A 313 10.28 -3.11 -1.13
C HIS A 313 10.86 -1.83 -1.71
N TYR A 314 11.92 -1.95 -2.52
CA TYR A 314 12.38 -0.83 -3.33
C TYR A 314 11.58 -0.81 -4.63
N VAL A 315 10.94 0.32 -4.93
CA VAL A 315 10.16 0.51 -6.15
C VAL A 315 10.95 1.43 -7.07
N ASN A 316 11.54 0.85 -8.11
CA ASN A 316 12.24 1.63 -9.12
C ASN A 316 11.21 2.37 -9.99
N THR A 317 11.14 3.69 -9.83
CA THR A 317 10.22 4.57 -10.56
C THR A 317 10.84 5.14 -11.84
N ASP A 318 12.02 4.67 -12.25
CA ASP A 318 12.68 5.17 -13.45
C ASP A 318 11.78 5.02 -14.69
N GLY A 319 11.64 6.09 -15.46
CA GLY A 319 10.76 6.14 -16.64
C GLY A 319 9.25 6.16 -16.34
N TRP A 320 8.82 6.18 -15.07
CA TRP A 320 7.39 6.30 -14.74
C TRP A 320 6.79 7.60 -15.28
N ILE A 321 7.54 8.69 -15.18
CA ILE A 321 7.21 9.99 -15.76
C ILE A 321 8.44 10.56 -16.47
N THR A 322 8.23 11.34 -17.53
CA THR A 322 9.32 11.94 -18.33
C THR A 322 9.34 13.44 -18.11
N GLN A 323 10.53 14.07 -18.15
CA GLN A 323 10.64 15.54 -18.02
C GLN A 323 10.07 16.25 -19.25
N SER A 324 8.74 16.39 -19.26
CA SER A 324 7.94 17.02 -20.30
C SER A 324 6.87 17.87 -19.63
N THR A 325 6.33 18.86 -20.34
CA THR A 325 5.23 19.70 -19.82
C THR A 325 3.92 18.93 -19.64
N ALA A 326 3.84 17.70 -20.15
CA ALA A 326 2.70 16.82 -19.88
C ALA A 326 2.80 16.18 -18.50
N ASP A 327 4.00 15.77 -18.07
CA ASP A 327 4.22 15.00 -16.83
C ASP A 327 4.70 15.90 -15.67
N TYR A 328 5.30 17.06 -15.95
CA TYR A 328 5.83 18.01 -14.96
C TYR A 328 5.29 19.43 -15.19
N LEU A 329 5.21 20.18 -14.08
CA LEU A 329 4.99 21.61 -14.07
C LEU A 329 6.21 22.38 -14.64
N PRO A 330 6.08 23.68 -14.95
CA PRO A 330 7.16 24.47 -15.57
C PRO A 330 8.46 24.56 -14.77
N ASP A 331 8.45 24.19 -13.49
CA ASP A 331 9.63 24.13 -12.64
C ASP A 331 10.49 22.87 -12.86
N ASN A 332 10.01 21.92 -13.68
CA ASN A 332 10.64 20.63 -13.97
C ASN A 332 10.91 19.75 -12.75
N LEU A 333 10.22 19.99 -11.64
CA LEU A 333 10.39 19.28 -10.37
C LEU A 333 9.09 18.64 -9.91
N HIS A 334 8.01 19.42 -9.90
CA HIS A 334 6.73 18.94 -9.40
C HIS A 334 5.92 18.32 -10.55
N PRO A 335 5.33 17.12 -10.35
CA PRO A 335 4.46 16.53 -11.36
C PRO A 335 3.27 17.44 -11.67
N SER A 336 2.84 17.46 -12.93
CA SER A 336 1.53 18.01 -13.28
C SER A 336 0.41 17.07 -12.78
N GLU A 337 -0.85 17.48 -12.89
CA GLU A 337 -2.00 16.58 -12.64
C GLU A 337 -1.89 15.28 -13.46
N SER A 338 -1.51 15.38 -14.73
CA SER A 338 -1.31 14.22 -15.60
C SER A 338 -0.14 13.34 -15.12
N GLY A 339 0.93 13.95 -14.63
CA GLY A 339 2.04 13.25 -13.98
C GLY A 339 1.58 12.50 -12.71
N HIS A 340 0.81 13.15 -11.84
CA HIS A 340 0.23 12.54 -10.65
C HIS A 340 -0.68 11.35 -10.98
N ILE A 341 -1.55 11.48 -11.98
CA ILE A 341 -2.42 10.38 -12.45
C ILE A 341 -1.58 9.20 -12.95
N LYS A 342 -0.53 9.46 -13.73
CA LYS A 342 0.36 8.42 -14.26
C LYS A 342 1.12 7.69 -13.14
N ILE A 343 1.67 8.44 -12.19
CA ILE A 343 2.30 7.87 -10.98
C ILE A 343 1.28 7.01 -10.22
N ALA A 344 0.08 7.51 -9.97
CA ALA A 344 -0.95 6.81 -9.23
C ALA A 344 -1.35 5.48 -9.90
N GLY A 345 -1.50 5.47 -11.23
CA GLY A 345 -1.81 4.26 -11.99
C GLY A 345 -0.72 3.19 -11.89
N LEU A 346 0.55 3.61 -12.00
CA LEU A 346 1.70 2.70 -11.87
C LEU A 346 1.87 2.20 -10.44
N LEU A 347 1.70 3.09 -9.44
CA LEU A 347 1.76 2.73 -8.03
C LEU A 347 0.62 1.80 -7.62
N LYS A 348 -0.59 2.02 -8.14
CA LYS A 348 -1.73 1.13 -7.92
C LYS A 348 -1.41 -0.32 -8.30
N ALA A 349 -0.76 -0.53 -9.44
CA ALA A 349 -0.36 -1.87 -9.88
C ALA A 349 0.64 -2.53 -8.91
N VAL A 350 1.51 -1.73 -8.27
CA VAL A 350 2.45 -2.20 -7.25
C VAL A 350 1.75 -2.57 -5.94
N LEU A 351 0.79 -1.75 -5.49
CA LEU A 351 0.17 -1.88 -4.17
C LEU A 351 -1.02 -2.84 -4.13
N ALA A 352 -1.80 -2.98 -5.20
CA ALA A 352 -3.02 -3.80 -5.23
C ALA A 352 -2.83 -5.23 -4.69
N PRO A 353 -1.74 -5.96 -5.01
CA PRO A 353 -1.51 -7.29 -4.46
C PRO A 353 -1.40 -7.38 -2.94
N TYR A 354 -1.15 -6.26 -2.25
CA TYR A 354 -0.91 -6.20 -0.81
C TYR A 354 -2.11 -5.60 -0.05
N VAL A 355 -2.87 -4.70 -0.68
CA VAL A 355 -3.92 -3.93 0.01
C VAL A 355 -5.34 -4.30 -0.39
N ASN A 356 -5.55 -5.02 -1.49
CA ASN A 356 -6.89 -5.54 -1.84
C ASN A 356 -6.84 -6.96 -2.41
N ASN A 357 -5.72 -7.66 -2.22
CA ASN A 357 -5.47 -9.02 -2.68
C ASN A 357 -5.73 -9.20 -4.20
N THR A 358 -5.48 -8.16 -5.01
CA THR A 358 -5.55 -8.30 -6.46
C THR A 358 -4.32 -9.05 -6.96
N PRO A 359 -4.46 -10.20 -7.63
CA PRO A 359 -3.32 -10.94 -8.11
C PRO A 359 -2.63 -10.19 -9.26
N VAL A 360 -1.29 -10.10 -9.21
CA VAL A 360 -0.43 -9.65 -10.33
C VAL A 360 -0.66 -10.48 -11.59
N LEU A 361 -0.79 -11.80 -11.45
CA LEU A 361 -1.17 -12.72 -12.51
C LEU A 361 -2.29 -13.62 -12.01
N ALA A 362 -3.31 -13.83 -12.85
CA ALA A 362 -4.42 -14.70 -12.50
C ALA A 362 -3.96 -16.14 -12.23
N ASP A 363 -4.74 -16.88 -11.46
CA ASP A 363 -4.55 -18.32 -11.32
C ASP A 363 -4.67 -19.01 -12.68
N GLY A 364 -3.81 -19.99 -12.94
CA GLY A 364 -3.79 -20.66 -14.23
C GLY A 364 -2.59 -21.56 -14.44
N ILE A 365 -2.57 -22.24 -15.58
CA ILE A 365 -1.45 -23.07 -16.01
C ILE A 365 -0.62 -22.27 -17.02
N TYR A 366 0.67 -22.17 -16.74
CA TYR A 366 1.61 -21.37 -17.52
C TYR A 366 2.82 -22.18 -17.98
N SER A 367 3.36 -21.77 -19.12
CA SER A 367 4.76 -21.98 -19.47
C SER A 367 5.52 -20.74 -18.99
N ILE A 368 6.57 -20.94 -18.20
CA ILE A 368 7.38 -19.85 -17.65
C ILE A 368 8.65 -19.74 -18.50
N VAL A 369 8.85 -18.61 -19.18
CA VAL A 369 9.87 -18.43 -20.22
C VAL A 369 10.91 -17.43 -19.79
N ASN A 370 12.19 -17.77 -19.85
CA ASN A 370 13.26 -16.83 -19.53
C ASN A 370 13.42 -15.79 -20.65
N ARG A 371 13.47 -14.50 -20.30
CA ARG A 371 13.59 -13.40 -21.27
C ARG A 371 14.89 -13.46 -22.07
N ASN A 372 15.99 -13.84 -21.45
CA ASN A 372 17.31 -13.82 -22.08
C ASN A 372 17.50 -14.96 -23.09
N SER A 373 17.11 -16.18 -22.73
CA SER A 373 17.33 -17.36 -23.57
C SER A 373 16.14 -17.73 -24.45
N GLY A 374 14.92 -17.31 -24.08
CA GLY A 374 13.67 -17.80 -24.70
C GLY A 374 13.33 -19.25 -24.34
N LEU A 375 14.13 -19.90 -23.47
CA LEU A 375 13.89 -21.27 -23.00
C LEU A 375 12.88 -21.28 -21.85
N VAL A 376 12.28 -22.45 -21.60
CA VAL A 376 11.20 -22.60 -20.62
C VAL A 376 11.68 -23.31 -19.36
N MET A 377 11.07 -22.98 -18.23
CA MET A 377 11.24 -23.67 -16.95
C MET A 377 10.74 -25.12 -17.09
N ASP A 378 11.61 -26.07 -16.75
CA ASP A 378 11.47 -27.50 -17.03
C ASP A 378 11.84 -28.32 -15.80
N ALA A 379 10.99 -29.28 -15.42
CA ALA A 379 11.39 -30.33 -14.48
C ALA A 379 12.26 -31.36 -15.21
N ALA A 380 13.53 -31.44 -14.79
CA ALA A 380 14.58 -32.12 -15.54
C ALA A 380 14.26 -33.60 -15.80
N GLY A 381 14.41 -34.03 -17.06
CA GLY A 381 14.19 -35.41 -17.47
C GLY A 381 12.76 -35.91 -17.29
N GLN A 382 11.77 -35.00 -17.25
CA GLN A 382 10.37 -35.32 -16.90
C GLN A 382 10.23 -35.98 -15.52
N GLY A 383 11.12 -35.64 -14.60
CA GLY A 383 11.11 -36.18 -13.25
C GLY A 383 9.88 -35.73 -12.45
N THR A 384 9.36 -36.63 -11.62
CA THR A 384 8.15 -36.41 -10.80
C THR A 384 8.40 -36.58 -9.31
N VAL A 385 9.63 -36.88 -8.90
CA VAL A 385 9.99 -37.15 -7.51
C VAL A 385 10.58 -35.90 -6.84
N SER A 386 10.53 -35.87 -5.51
CA SER A 386 11.17 -34.81 -4.72
C SER A 386 12.69 -34.86 -4.93
N GLY A 387 13.30 -33.70 -5.15
CA GLY A 387 14.72 -33.57 -5.51
C GLY A 387 15.00 -33.54 -7.02
N THR A 388 14.00 -33.71 -7.90
CA THR A 388 14.19 -33.45 -9.33
C THR A 388 14.59 -31.99 -9.55
N ALA A 389 15.71 -31.76 -10.23
CA ALA A 389 16.20 -30.41 -10.51
C ALA A 389 15.24 -29.65 -11.44
N ILE A 390 15.17 -28.33 -11.25
CA ILE A 390 14.51 -27.43 -12.19
C ILE A 390 15.56 -26.75 -13.04
N GLN A 391 15.36 -26.77 -14.36
CA GLN A 391 16.29 -26.26 -15.36
C GLN A 391 15.56 -25.41 -16.39
N GLN A 392 16.31 -24.66 -17.21
CA GLN A 392 15.78 -24.19 -18.48
C GLN A 392 15.95 -25.25 -19.57
N TYR A 393 14.96 -25.39 -20.45
CA TYR A 393 15.04 -26.32 -21.57
C TYR A 393 14.29 -25.81 -22.80
N THR A 394 14.56 -26.41 -23.95
CA THR A 394 13.80 -26.13 -25.18
C THR A 394 12.32 -26.48 -24.97
N ASP A 395 11.42 -25.55 -25.33
CA ASP A 395 9.98 -25.81 -25.29
C ASP A 395 9.64 -26.97 -26.22
N ASN A 396 9.12 -28.04 -25.64
CA ASN A 396 8.68 -29.23 -26.35
C ASN A 396 7.19 -29.53 -26.10
N GLY A 397 6.47 -28.63 -25.43
CA GLY A 397 5.06 -28.78 -25.09
C GLY A 397 4.76 -29.84 -24.02
N GLY A 398 5.79 -30.44 -23.41
CA GLY A 398 5.70 -31.46 -22.38
C GLY A 398 4.97 -30.98 -21.13
N VAL A 399 4.33 -31.92 -20.42
CA VAL A 399 3.59 -31.60 -19.17
C VAL A 399 4.55 -31.19 -18.04
N ASN A 400 5.82 -31.62 -18.10
CA ASN A 400 6.89 -31.24 -17.18
C ASN A 400 7.35 -29.78 -17.33
N GLN A 401 6.86 -29.06 -18.36
CA GLN A 401 7.11 -27.64 -18.62
C GLN A 401 5.89 -26.76 -18.33
N ARG A 402 4.84 -27.35 -17.71
CA ARG A 402 3.60 -26.66 -17.34
C ARG A 402 3.53 -26.48 -15.84
N TRP A 403 3.23 -25.26 -15.42
CA TRP A 403 3.26 -24.84 -14.03
C TRP A 403 1.91 -24.23 -13.64
N GLN A 404 1.24 -24.84 -12.68
CA GLN A 404 0.05 -24.28 -12.06
C GLN A 404 0.46 -23.18 -11.08
N LEU A 405 0.08 -21.95 -11.40
CA LEU A 405 0.18 -20.79 -10.52
C LEU A 405 -1.11 -20.68 -9.69
N THR A 406 -0.96 -20.47 -8.38
CA THR A 406 -2.10 -20.21 -7.48
C THR A 406 -1.75 -19.11 -6.51
N TYR A 407 -2.56 -18.06 -6.48
CA TYR A 407 -2.45 -16.92 -5.60
C TYR A 407 -2.85 -17.27 -4.15
N LEU A 408 -2.05 -16.80 -3.21
CA LEU A 408 -2.18 -17.06 -1.77
C LEU A 408 -2.58 -15.81 -0.97
N GLY A 409 -2.72 -14.65 -1.62
CA GLY A 409 -2.87 -13.34 -0.97
C GLY A 409 -1.53 -12.65 -0.70
N ASN A 410 -1.55 -11.34 -0.44
CA ASN A 410 -0.37 -10.52 -0.11
C ASN A 410 0.81 -10.68 -1.08
N ASN A 411 0.52 -10.64 -2.38
CA ASN A 411 1.44 -10.91 -3.49
C ASN A 411 2.15 -12.29 -3.46
N ARG A 412 1.67 -13.27 -2.70
CA ARG A 412 2.30 -14.60 -2.62
C ARG A 412 1.62 -15.59 -3.54
N TYR A 413 2.41 -16.48 -4.12
CA TYR A 413 1.97 -17.56 -5.00
C TYR A 413 2.63 -18.87 -4.59
N LYS A 414 1.93 -19.98 -4.82
CA LYS A 414 2.57 -21.29 -5.01
C LYS A 414 2.64 -21.61 -6.50
N ILE A 415 3.71 -22.29 -6.91
CA ILE A 415 3.94 -22.74 -8.27
C ILE A 415 4.12 -24.26 -8.24
N ILE A 416 3.17 -25.01 -8.81
CA ILE A 416 3.13 -26.47 -8.79
C ILE A 416 3.36 -27.02 -10.20
N GLY A 417 4.28 -27.97 -10.37
CA GLY A 417 4.47 -28.67 -11.64
C GLY A 417 3.26 -29.53 -11.96
N VAL A 418 2.63 -29.32 -13.12
CA VAL A 418 1.39 -30.01 -13.50
C VAL A 418 1.59 -31.52 -13.62
N GLN A 419 2.75 -31.97 -14.11
CA GLN A 419 3.04 -33.40 -14.25
C GLN A 419 3.25 -34.10 -12.90
N SER A 420 3.98 -33.46 -11.98
CA SER A 420 4.44 -34.08 -10.75
C SER A 420 3.48 -33.87 -9.57
N GLY A 421 2.66 -32.82 -9.63
CA GLY A 421 1.90 -32.33 -8.47
C GLY A 421 2.78 -31.75 -7.36
N LYS A 422 4.08 -31.52 -7.62
CA LYS A 422 5.07 -31.03 -6.66
C LYS A 422 5.38 -29.55 -6.84
N SER A 423 5.76 -28.89 -5.77
CA SER A 423 6.08 -27.46 -5.74
C SER A 423 7.45 -27.17 -6.32
N LEU A 424 7.55 -25.99 -6.93
CA LEU A 424 8.81 -25.26 -7.04
C LEU A 424 9.33 -24.95 -5.63
N ASP A 425 10.58 -25.30 -5.35
CA ASP A 425 11.18 -25.28 -4.00
C ASP A 425 12.65 -24.86 -4.05
N ILE A 426 13.08 -23.97 -3.17
CA ILE A 426 14.51 -23.69 -2.95
C ILE A 426 15.13 -24.82 -2.12
N LYS A 427 16.11 -25.51 -2.73
CA LYS A 427 16.76 -26.68 -2.15
C LYS A 427 17.41 -26.35 -0.80
N GLY A 428 17.04 -27.14 0.20
CA GLY A 428 17.58 -27.02 1.56
C GLY A 428 17.19 -25.73 2.28
N GLN A 429 16.17 -24.99 1.81
CA GLN A 429 15.76 -23.69 2.39
C GLN A 429 16.92 -22.68 2.45
N SER A 430 17.85 -22.77 1.50
CA SER A 430 19.04 -21.93 1.49
C SER A 430 18.68 -20.47 1.27
N LEU A 431 19.35 -19.57 1.99
CA LEU A 431 19.27 -18.12 1.78
C LEU A 431 20.42 -17.60 0.91
N GLN A 432 21.32 -18.46 0.44
CA GLN A 432 22.52 -18.05 -0.28
C GLN A 432 22.24 -17.84 -1.77
N ASP A 433 23.05 -16.99 -2.40
CA ASP A 433 23.17 -16.92 -3.85
C ASP A 433 23.63 -18.27 -4.42
N GLY A 434 23.13 -18.63 -5.59
CA GLY A 434 23.46 -19.90 -6.25
C GLY A 434 22.69 -21.11 -5.69
N ALA A 435 21.70 -20.91 -4.83
CA ALA A 435 20.89 -22.02 -4.36
C ALA A 435 19.93 -22.51 -5.46
N GLU A 436 20.10 -23.77 -5.86
CA GLU A 436 19.32 -24.42 -6.91
C GLU A 436 17.85 -24.64 -6.53
N LEU A 437 17.01 -24.70 -7.54
CA LEU A 437 15.61 -25.10 -7.43
C LEU A 437 15.43 -26.61 -7.61
N GLN A 438 14.42 -27.15 -6.94
CA GLN A 438 13.99 -28.54 -7.08
C GLN A 438 12.46 -28.67 -7.09
N LEU A 439 11.95 -29.81 -7.54
CA LEU A 439 10.62 -30.27 -7.19
C LEU A 439 10.62 -30.79 -5.76
N TYR A 440 9.61 -30.41 -4.98
CA TYR A 440 9.43 -30.95 -3.64
C TYR A 440 7.95 -30.99 -3.22
N ASP A 441 7.63 -31.80 -2.21
CA ASP A 441 6.27 -31.83 -1.67
C ASP A 441 5.89 -30.48 -1.08
N TYR A 442 4.71 -29.97 -1.46
CA TYR A 442 4.22 -28.69 -0.97
C TYR A 442 3.83 -28.81 0.51
N SER A 443 4.52 -28.08 1.36
CA SER A 443 4.29 -28.01 2.80
C SER A 443 3.79 -26.63 3.24
N GLY A 444 3.79 -25.65 2.33
CA GLY A 444 3.48 -24.26 2.65
C GLY A 444 4.66 -23.47 3.23
N GLY A 445 5.86 -24.04 3.27
CA GLY A 445 7.07 -23.32 3.70
C GLY A 445 7.37 -22.10 2.81
N GLU A 446 8.01 -21.07 3.37
CA GLU A 446 8.31 -19.83 2.64
C GLU A 446 9.30 -20.04 1.48
N ASN A 447 10.09 -21.11 1.51
CA ASN A 447 10.99 -21.51 0.42
C ASN A 447 10.24 -22.08 -0.80
N GLN A 448 8.91 -22.23 -0.69
CA GLN A 448 7.99 -22.71 -1.73
C GLN A 448 6.96 -21.65 -2.12
N GLN A 449 7.11 -20.43 -1.61
CA GLN A 449 6.24 -19.31 -1.89
C GLN A 449 7.01 -18.24 -2.66
N TRP A 450 6.34 -17.63 -3.63
CA TRP A 450 6.95 -16.72 -4.58
C TRP A 450 6.16 -15.43 -4.63
N THR A 451 6.84 -14.29 -4.75
CA THR A 451 6.20 -13.03 -5.13
C THR A 451 6.55 -12.69 -6.57
N LEU A 452 5.65 -11.96 -7.25
CA LEU A 452 5.86 -11.51 -8.62
C LEU A 452 5.94 -9.98 -8.62
N SER A 453 6.91 -9.43 -9.33
CA SER A 453 6.99 -8.00 -9.61
C SER A 453 7.16 -7.76 -11.10
N ALA A 454 6.30 -6.92 -11.67
CA ALA A 454 6.32 -6.61 -13.09
C ALA A 454 7.57 -5.83 -13.48
N VAL A 455 8.09 -6.13 -14.65
CA VAL A 455 9.12 -5.37 -15.39
C VAL A 455 8.56 -4.99 -16.76
N SER A 456 9.27 -4.14 -17.50
CA SER A 456 8.80 -3.68 -18.81
C SER A 456 8.65 -4.83 -19.81
N GLY A 457 7.55 -4.81 -20.58
CA GLY A 457 7.28 -5.74 -21.68
C GLY A 457 6.71 -7.09 -21.28
N ASP A 458 5.79 -7.13 -20.29
CA ASP A 458 5.11 -8.34 -19.80
C ASP A 458 6.03 -9.41 -19.16
N TYR A 459 7.18 -8.96 -18.66
CA TYR A 459 8.10 -9.79 -17.90
C TYR A 459 7.94 -9.56 -16.40
N PHE A 460 8.41 -10.51 -15.61
CA PHE A 460 8.34 -10.47 -14.16
C PHE A 460 9.65 -10.94 -13.53
N TYR A 461 10.01 -10.40 -12.38
CA TYR A 461 10.86 -11.11 -11.44
C TYR A 461 10.01 -12.11 -10.66
N ILE A 462 10.55 -13.32 -10.45
CA ILE A 462 9.99 -14.31 -9.53
C ILE A 462 10.89 -14.30 -8.29
N THR A 463 10.39 -13.83 -7.16
CA THR A 463 11.18 -13.65 -5.94
C THR A 463 10.80 -14.68 -4.90
N GLY A 464 11.77 -15.41 -4.35
CA GLY A 464 11.55 -16.34 -3.24
C GLY A 464 11.19 -15.59 -1.96
N VAL A 465 10.06 -15.93 -1.35
CA VAL A 465 9.57 -15.25 -0.13
C VAL A 465 10.56 -15.36 1.03
N GLN A 466 11.17 -16.54 1.22
CA GLN A 466 12.10 -16.77 2.33
C GLN A 466 13.40 -15.98 2.21
N SER A 467 13.96 -15.92 1.00
CA SER A 467 15.30 -15.38 0.74
C SER A 467 15.31 -13.94 0.25
N GLY A 468 14.19 -13.45 -0.29
CA GLY A 468 14.08 -12.16 -0.98
C GLY A 468 14.88 -12.09 -2.29
N LYS A 469 15.40 -13.23 -2.77
CA LYS A 469 16.22 -13.34 -3.99
C LYS A 469 15.35 -13.69 -5.19
N VAL A 470 15.79 -13.31 -6.39
CA VAL A 470 15.07 -13.58 -7.63
C VAL A 470 15.55 -14.88 -8.27
N LEU A 471 14.67 -15.55 -9.00
CA LEU A 471 15.03 -16.70 -9.84
C LEU A 471 15.83 -16.24 -11.06
N GLU A 472 16.92 -16.95 -11.33
CA GLU A 472 17.78 -16.65 -12.46
C GLU A 472 18.35 -17.88 -13.16
N ILE A 473 18.88 -17.63 -14.36
CA ILE A 473 19.78 -18.54 -15.04
C ILE A 473 21.24 -18.12 -14.76
N PRO A 474 22.06 -19.00 -14.16
CA PRO A 474 23.43 -18.68 -13.80
C PRO A 474 24.27 -18.29 -15.02
N ALA A 475 25.16 -17.32 -14.81
CA ALA A 475 26.08 -16.81 -15.83
C ALA A 475 25.39 -16.37 -17.14
N GLN A 476 24.10 -16.01 -17.07
CA GLN A 476 23.28 -15.60 -18.23
C GLN A 476 23.23 -16.63 -19.36
N SER A 477 23.41 -17.92 -19.04
CA SER A 477 23.48 -18.97 -20.04
C SER A 477 22.22 -19.07 -20.90
N THR A 478 22.40 -19.38 -22.18
CA THR A 478 21.30 -19.67 -23.11
C THR A 478 21.22 -21.16 -23.47
N ALA A 479 22.04 -22.00 -22.83
CA ALA A 479 22.07 -23.43 -23.08
C ALA A 479 20.92 -24.18 -22.38
N PRO A 480 20.27 -25.15 -23.04
CA PRO A 480 19.32 -26.04 -22.38
C PRO A 480 20.02 -26.93 -21.36
N GLY A 481 19.31 -27.29 -20.30
CA GLY A 481 19.78 -28.16 -19.22
C GLY A 481 20.46 -27.43 -18.06
N VAL A 482 20.56 -26.10 -18.11
CA VAL A 482 21.13 -25.31 -17.01
C VAL A 482 20.11 -25.20 -15.88
N ALA A 483 20.51 -25.58 -14.67
CA ALA A 483 19.69 -25.47 -13.48
C ALA A 483 19.32 -24.01 -13.19
N ILE A 484 18.10 -23.78 -12.74
CA ILE A 484 17.63 -22.48 -12.26
C ILE A 484 18.06 -22.34 -10.80
N GLU A 485 18.54 -21.16 -10.43
CA GLU A 485 18.95 -20.83 -9.05
C GLU A 485 18.29 -19.54 -8.56
N GLN A 486 18.44 -19.23 -7.27
CA GLN A 486 18.16 -17.90 -6.75
C GLN A 486 19.44 -17.06 -6.65
N TYR A 487 19.33 -15.76 -6.88
CA TYR A 487 20.44 -14.82 -6.73
C TYR A 487 19.95 -13.41 -6.37
N GLY A 488 20.85 -12.56 -5.88
CA GLY A 488 20.59 -11.13 -5.73
C GLY A 488 20.09 -10.49 -7.03
N ASN A 489 19.05 -9.65 -6.95
CA ASN A 489 18.51 -8.98 -8.13
C ASN A 489 19.53 -7.98 -8.68
N ASN A 490 20.00 -8.21 -9.91
CA ASN A 490 20.99 -7.41 -10.61
C ASN A 490 20.42 -6.70 -11.86
N GLY A 491 19.11 -6.80 -12.10
CA GLY A 491 18.47 -6.15 -13.25
C GLY A 491 18.54 -6.93 -14.57
N GLY A 492 19.33 -8.01 -14.63
CA GLY A 492 19.63 -8.72 -15.87
C GLY A 492 18.42 -9.46 -16.48
N ALA A 493 18.37 -9.52 -17.81
CA ALA A 493 17.30 -10.23 -18.53
C ALA A 493 17.22 -11.73 -18.19
N HIS A 494 18.32 -12.33 -17.76
CA HIS A 494 18.38 -13.74 -17.32
C HIS A 494 17.65 -13.98 -15.98
N GLN A 495 17.25 -12.92 -15.27
CA GLN A 495 16.44 -12.97 -14.04
C GLN A 495 14.97 -12.63 -14.29
N GLN A 496 14.56 -12.44 -15.54
CA GLN A 496 13.22 -11.99 -15.93
C GLN A 496 12.48 -13.08 -16.69
N TRP A 497 11.19 -13.23 -16.39
CA TRP A 497 10.39 -14.36 -16.83
C TRP A 497 9.05 -13.91 -17.41
N ALA A 498 8.62 -14.48 -18.52
CA ALA A 498 7.27 -14.32 -19.06
C ALA A 498 6.39 -15.52 -18.69
N PHE A 499 5.11 -15.28 -18.48
CA PHE A 499 4.11 -16.31 -18.17
C PHE A 499 3.16 -16.47 -19.35
N LEU A 500 3.32 -17.54 -20.13
CA LEU A 500 2.48 -17.83 -21.29
C LEU A 500 1.39 -18.83 -20.91
N ILE A 501 0.12 -18.46 -21.09
CA ILE A 501 -1.04 -19.32 -20.77
C ILE A 501 -0.95 -20.63 -21.57
N ARG A 502 -1.14 -21.76 -20.89
CA ARG A 502 -1.32 -23.08 -21.51
C ARG A 502 -2.73 -23.57 -21.18
N ASN A 503 -3.57 -23.62 -22.21
CA ASN A 503 -4.92 -24.18 -22.13
C ASN A 503 -4.91 -25.71 -22.11
#